data_AF-A0AAV5TJV1-F1
#
_entry.id   AF-A0AAV5TJV1-F1
#
_cell.length_a   1.000
_cell.length_b   1.000
_cell.length_c   1.000
_cell.angle_alpha   90.00
_cell.angle_beta   90.00
_cell.angle_gamma   90.00
#
_symmetry.space_group_name_H-M   'P 1'
#
loop_
_entity.id
_entity.type
_entity.pdbx_description
1 polymer ?
#
loop_
_entity_poly.entity_id
_entity_poly.type
_entity_poly.pdbx_seq_one_letter_code
_entity_poly.pdbx_strand_id
1 'polypeptide(L)'
;IYWAWSIDRTIKRVVYSANLRRKHMKALQILICQTLNPFIFFYCPFIIIFIPSILNLDWHVPEKIADIMIHFFPINNAIIILSMTDEYRSTLLKRLERKS
;
A
#
# COMPACT_ATOMS: atom_id res chain seq x y z
N ILE A 1 -6.34 46.53 0.77
CA ILE A 1 -7.15 45.39 0.25
C ILE A 1 -6.32 44.49 -0.68
N TYR A 2 -5.69 45.01 -1.73
CA TYR A 2 -4.90 44.19 -2.68
C TYR A 2 -3.73 43.42 -2.03
N TRP A 3 -3.01 44.06 -1.11
CA TRP A 3 -1.89 43.45 -0.37
C TRP A 3 -2.33 42.28 0.53
N ALA A 4 -3.42 42.45 1.27
CA ALA A 4 -3.98 41.38 2.10
C ALA A 4 -4.41 40.17 1.27
N TRP A 5 -4.97 40.41 0.08
CA TRP A 5 -5.38 39.34 -0.84
C TRP A 5 -4.20 38.63 -1.53
N SER A 6 -3.14 39.36 -1.87
CA SER A 6 -1.88 38.80 -2.37
C SER A 6 -1.23 37.87 -1.33
N ILE A 7 -1.23 38.28 -0.07
CA ILE A 7 -0.71 37.49 1.05
C ILE A 7 -1.56 36.23 1.26
N ASP A 8 -2.89 36.35 1.31
CA ASP A 8 -3.80 35.20 1.45
C ASP A 8 -3.62 34.16 0.33
N ARG A 9 -3.46 34.61 -0.92
CA ARG A 9 -3.18 33.73 -2.06
C ARG A 9 -1.84 33.00 -1.91
N THR A 10 -0.81 33.69 -1.45
CA THR A 10 0.53 33.11 -1.29
C THR A 10 0.54 32.07 -0.17
N ILE A 11 -0.07 32.38 0.98
CA ILE A 11 -0.22 31.45 2.10
C ILE A 11 -0.99 30.21 1.66
N LYS A 12 -2.15 30.38 0.99
CA LYS A 12 -2.92 29.24 0.46
C LYS A 12 -2.09 28.40 -0.50
N ARG A 13 -1.31 29.01 -1.40
CA ARG A 13 -0.45 28.29 -2.36
C ARG A 13 0.64 27.49 -1.66
N VAL A 14 1.28 28.05 -0.63
CA VAL A 14 2.28 27.38 0.21
C VAL A 14 1.65 26.23 0.99
N VAL A 15 0.47 26.44 1.59
CA VAL A 15 -0.28 25.40 2.33
C VAL A 15 -0.70 24.27 1.40
N TYR A 16 -1.21 24.57 0.20
CA TYR A 16 -1.54 23.57 -0.82
C TYR A 16 -0.30 22.81 -1.27
N SER A 17 0.82 23.48 -1.52
CA SER A 17 2.09 22.83 -1.88
C SER A 17 2.57 21.88 -0.77
N ALA A 18 2.47 22.28 0.50
CA ALA A 18 2.82 21.43 1.64
C ALA A 18 1.88 20.21 1.77
N ASN A 19 0.58 20.40 1.55
CA ASN A 19 -0.39 19.30 1.57
C ASN A 19 -0.21 18.35 0.38
N LEU A 20 0.03 18.88 -0.82
CA LEU A 20 0.33 18.09 -2.01
C LEU A 20 1.60 17.27 -1.81
N ARG A 21 2.66 17.88 -1.27
CA ARG A 21 3.90 17.18 -0.89
C ARG A 21 3.64 16.06 0.11
N ARG A 22 2.83 16.30 1.15
CA ARG A 22 2.44 15.25 2.11
C ARG A 22 1.69 14.10 1.44
N LYS A 23 0.77 14.38 0.53
CA LYS A 23 0.07 13.35 -0.26
C LYS A 23 1.02 12.55 -1.14
N HIS A 24 1.94 13.20 -1.84
CA HIS A 24 2.96 12.52 -2.65
C HIS A 24 3.89 11.64 -1.81
N MET A 25 4.33 12.10 -0.63
CA MET A 25 5.16 11.29 0.26
C MET A 25 4.43 10.03 0.75
N LYS A 26 3.13 10.15 1.07
CA LYS A 26 2.31 8.97 1.44
C LYS A 26 2.12 8.03 0.25
N ALA A 27 1.84 8.56 -0.93
CA ALA A 27 1.74 7.75 -2.14
C ALA A 27 3.05 7.00 -2.43
N LEU A 28 4.20 7.64 -2.22
CA LEU A 28 5.51 7.01 -2.34
C LEU A 28 5.71 5.90 -1.30
N GLN A 29 5.34 6.11 -0.04
CA GLN A 29 5.39 5.07 0.99
C GLN A 29 4.50 3.86 0.63
N ILE A 30 3.29 4.11 0.11
CA ILE A 30 2.41 3.04 -0.39
C ILE A 30 3.12 2.29 -1.52
N LEU A 31 3.68 3.00 -2.49
CA LEU A 31 4.36 2.39 -3.63
C LEU A 31 5.54 1.51 -3.20
N ILE A 32 6.30 1.94 -2.20
CA ILE A 32 7.39 1.16 -1.60
C ILE A 32 6.83 -0.11 -0.95
N CYS A 33 5.77 0.00 -0.14
CA CYS A 33 5.13 -1.18 0.46
C CYS A 33 4.57 -2.15 -0.59
N GLN A 34 3.97 -1.64 -1.66
CA GLN A 34 3.47 -2.45 -2.77
C GLN A 34 4.58 -3.14 -3.54
N THR A 35 5.72 -2.45 -3.71
CA THR A 35 6.89 -2.97 -4.41
C THR A 35 7.61 -4.04 -3.59
N LEU A 36 7.55 -3.95 -2.25
CA LEU A 36 8.05 -5.00 -1.35
C LEU A 36 7.11 -6.21 -1.27
N ASN A 37 5.82 -6.03 -1.53
CA ASN A 37 4.81 -7.09 -1.48
C ASN A 37 5.15 -8.31 -2.38
N PRO A 38 5.55 -8.17 -3.66
CA PRO A 38 5.91 -9.33 -4.48
C PRO A 38 7.17 -10.05 -3.99
N PHE A 39 8.11 -9.36 -3.33
CA PHE A 39 9.26 -10.03 -2.71
C PHE A 39 8.84 -10.98 -1.58
N ILE A 40 7.77 -10.67 -0.87
CA ILE A 40 7.28 -11.54 0.21
C ILE A 40 6.38 -12.65 -0.37
N PHE A 41 5.44 -12.30 -1.25
CA PHE A 41 4.41 -13.25 -1.69
C PHE A 41 4.79 -14.10 -2.89
N PHE A 42 5.79 -13.71 -3.70
CA PHE A 42 6.27 -14.51 -4.83
C PHE A 42 7.63 -15.15 -4.56
N TYR A 43 8.61 -14.42 -4.03
CA TYR A 43 9.94 -15.01 -3.81
C TYR A 43 9.97 -16.00 -2.65
N CYS A 44 9.19 -15.77 -1.59
CA CYS A 44 9.16 -16.67 -0.43
C CYS A 44 8.64 -18.08 -0.81
N PRO A 45 7.46 -18.25 -1.45
CA PRO A 45 7.02 -19.57 -1.91
C PRO A 45 7.94 -20.16 -2.97
N PHE A 46 8.53 -19.33 -3.85
CA PHE A 46 9.51 -19.80 -4.83
C PHE A 46 10.74 -20.41 -4.15
N ILE A 47 11.33 -19.74 -3.16
CA ILE A 47 12.48 -20.25 -2.40
C ILE A 47 12.11 -21.55 -1.66
N ILE A 48 10.92 -21.59 -1.05
CA ILE A 48 10.44 -22.77 -0.31
C ILE A 48 10.27 -23.99 -1.21
N ILE A 49 9.85 -23.82 -2.47
CA ILE A 49 9.73 -24.92 -3.44
C ILE A 49 11.08 -25.28 -4.06
N PHE A 50 11.89 -24.28 -4.41
CA PHE A 50 13.07 -24.46 -5.25
C PHE A 50 14.31 -24.90 -4.46
N ILE A 51 14.52 -24.38 -3.24
CA ILE A 51 15.69 -24.74 -2.41
C ILE A 51 15.70 -26.24 -2.04
N PRO A 52 14.59 -26.86 -1.56
CA PRO A 52 14.59 -28.29 -1.25
C PRO A 52 14.85 -29.14 -2.49
N SER A 53 14.34 -28.72 -3.66
CA SER A 53 14.57 -29.39 -4.94
C SER A 53 16.04 -29.35 -5.36
N ILE A 54 16.74 -28.22 -5.18
CA ILE A 54 18.19 -28.11 -5.45
C ILE A 54 19.01 -28.99 -4.51
N LEU A 55 18.64 -29.02 -3.23
CA LEU A 55 19.39 -29.73 -2.19
C LEU A 55 19.04 -31.22 -2.10
N ASN A 56 18.15 -31.73 -2.98
CA ASN A 56 17.60 -33.09 -2.93
C ASN A 56 17.05 -33.47 -1.54
N LEU A 57 16.40 -32.52 -0.85
CA LEU A 57 15.65 -32.86 0.36
C LEU A 57 14.31 -33.49 -0.03
N ASP A 58 13.90 -34.55 0.66
CA ASP A 58 12.57 -35.18 0.55
C ASP A 58 11.42 -34.28 1.06
N TRP A 59 11.72 -33.03 1.40
CA TRP A 59 10.76 -32.05 1.86
C TRP A 59 9.96 -31.47 0.69
N HIS A 60 8.75 -31.98 0.50
CA HIS A 60 7.79 -31.42 -0.44
C HIS A 60 6.81 -30.49 0.28
N VAL A 61 6.87 -29.19 -0.03
CA VAL A 61 5.78 -28.29 0.34
C VAL A 61 4.63 -28.51 -0.66
N PRO A 62 3.39 -28.71 -0.19
CA PRO A 62 2.26 -28.86 -1.08
C PRO A 62 2.13 -27.63 -1.99
N GLU A 63 2.13 -27.84 -3.31
CA GLU A 63 2.00 -26.78 -4.33
C GLU A 63 0.79 -25.88 -4.07
N LYS A 64 -0.28 -26.46 -3.49
CA LYS A 64 -1.49 -25.74 -3.06
C LYS A 64 -1.22 -24.62 -2.07
N ILE A 65 -0.23 -24.75 -1.18
CA ILE A 65 0.12 -23.72 -0.20
C ILE A 65 0.78 -22.52 -0.92
N ALA A 66 1.68 -22.79 -1.87
CA ALA A 66 2.29 -21.73 -2.67
C ALA A 66 1.26 -21.01 -3.55
N ASP A 67 0.32 -21.76 -4.14
CA ASP A 67 -0.77 -21.21 -4.92
C ASP A 67 -1.67 -20.29 -4.08
N ILE A 68 -2.01 -20.69 -2.85
CA ILE A 68 -2.75 -19.84 -1.91
C ILE A 68 -1.96 -18.55 -1.61
N MET A 69 -0.65 -18.62 -1.36
CA MET A 69 0.16 -17.41 -1.10
C MET A 69 0.15 -16.44 -2.28
N ILE A 70 0.21 -16.95 -3.52
CA ILE A 70 0.12 -16.13 -4.73
C ILE A 70 -1.26 -15.46 -4.83
N HIS A 71 -2.35 -16.18 -4.53
CA HIS A 71 -3.70 -15.61 -4.54
C HIS A 71 -3.95 -14.59 -3.41
N PHE A 72 -3.19 -14.64 -2.32
CA PHE A 72 -3.23 -13.63 -1.26
C PHE A 72 -2.53 -12.31 -1.62
N PHE A 73 -1.64 -12.30 -2.62
CA PHE A 73 -0.96 -11.10 -3.08
C PHE A 73 -1.89 -9.92 -3.41
N PRO A 74 -2.92 -10.06 -4.28
CA PRO A 74 -3.83 -8.96 -4.60
C PRO A 74 -4.63 -8.49 -3.39
N ILE A 75 -4.98 -9.39 -2.48
CA ILE A 75 -5.70 -9.07 -1.24
C ILE A 75 -4.83 -8.20 -0.34
N ASN A 76 -3.57 -8.59 -0.12
CA ASN A 76 -2.67 -7.81 0.71
C ASN A 76 -2.34 -6.45 0.08
N ASN A 77 -2.17 -6.41 -1.25
CA ASN A 77 -1.98 -5.15 -1.98
C ASN A 77 -3.17 -4.20 -1.78
N ALA A 78 -4.40 -4.72 -1.89
CA ALA A 78 -5.61 -3.95 -1.62
C ALA A 78 -5.67 -3.44 -0.18
N ILE A 79 -5.29 -4.25 0.82
CA ILE A 79 -5.24 -3.85 2.24
C ILE A 79 -4.21 -2.74 2.47
N ILE A 80 -3.02 -2.80 1.86
CA ILE A 80 -2.00 -1.74 1.95
C ILE A 80 -2.55 -0.41 1.43
N ILE A 81 -3.23 -0.42 0.28
CA ILE A 81 -3.86 0.78 -0.29
C ILE A 81 -4.95 1.33 0.64
N LEU A 82 -5.81 0.45 1.15
CA LEU A 82 -6.96 0.82 1.99
C LEU A 82 -6.53 1.38 3.35
N SER A 83 -5.47 0.82 3.93
CA SER A 83 -4.96 1.21 5.25
C SER A 83 -4.18 2.52 5.24
N MET A 84 -3.46 2.84 4.17
CA MET A 84 -2.63 4.05 4.07
C MET A 84 -3.33 5.26 3.43
N THR A 85 -4.46 5.05 2.77
CA THR A 85 -5.25 6.16 2.21
C THR A 85 -6.15 6.76 3.28
N ASP A 86 -5.65 7.73 4.05
CA ASP A 86 -6.42 8.42 5.11
C ASP A 86 -7.72 9.06 4.61
N GLU A 87 -7.73 9.57 3.36
CA GLU A 87 -8.95 10.08 2.73
C GLU A 87 -10.01 8.99 2.55
N TYR A 88 -9.59 7.76 2.28
CA TYR A 88 -10.47 6.60 2.15
C TYR A 88 -11.00 6.16 3.51
N ARG A 89 -10.16 6.13 4.56
CA ARG A 89 -10.60 5.81 5.93
C ARG A 89 -11.61 6.83 6.45
N SER A 90 -11.35 8.12 6.25
CA SER A 90 -12.28 9.18 6.68
C SER A 90 -13.61 9.15 5.91
N THR A 91 -13.58 8.79 4.63
CA THR A 91 -14.79 8.65 3.81
C THR A 91 -15.58 7.39 4.15
N LEU A 92 -14.90 6.28 4.44
CA LEU A 92 -15.50 5.03 4.90
C LEU A 92 -16.16 5.19 6.27
N LEU A 93 -15.45 5.78 7.24
CA LEU A 93 -16.00 6.06 8.57
C LEU A 93 -17.25 6.95 8.47
N LYS A 94 -17.19 8.02 7.68
CA LYS A 94 -18.35 8.88 7.40
C LYS A 94 -19.50 8.17 6.67
N ARG A 95 -19.24 7.07 5.95
CA ARG A 95 -20.26 6.25 5.28
C ARG A 95 -20.85 5.20 6.21
N LEU A 96 -20.03 4.64 7.11
CA LEU A 96 -20.45 3.68 8.14
C LEU A 96 -21.31 4.37 9.20
N GLU A 97 -20.92 5.56 9.66
CA GLU A 97 -21.71 6.39 10.59
C GLU A 97 -23.05 6.84 10.01
N ARG A 98 -23.16 6.95 8.68
CA ARG A 98 -24.42 7.31 8.00
C ARG A 98 -25.37 6.13 7.79
N LYS A 99 -24.89 4.91 8.01
CA LYS A 99 -25.64 3.65 7.82
C LYS A 99 -26.06 3.02 9.15
N SER A 100 -25.48 3.45 10.27
CA SER A 100 -25.93 3.17 11.63
C SER A 100 -27.01 4.15 12.05
#